data_AF-A0A142YGZ7-F1
#
_entry.id   AF-A0A142YGZ7-F1
#
_cell.length_a   1.000
_cell.length_b   1.000
_cell.length_c   1.000
_cell.angle_alpha   90.00
_cell.angle_beta   90.00
_cell.angle_gamma   90.00
#
_symmetry.space_group_name_H-M   'P 1'
#
loop_
_entity.id
_entity.type
_entity.pdbx_description
1 polymer ?
#
loop_
_entity_poly.entity_id
_entity_poly.type
_entity_poly.pdbx_seq_one_letter_code
_entity_poly.pdbx_strand_id
1 'polypeptide(L)'
;MSRDRRGVGREVERLLRDGVEAPGGHARLLHRYLAERDEAAFEAIVDRHGPPVLALCRRYLRDPADVEDAFQATFLVLVRKGRTLRDGDALSSWLYGVAYRVAIRARADVLRRRAREGDEGETSPPMSHTW
;
A
#
# COMPACT_ATOMS: atom_id res chain seq x y z
N MET A 1 -17.51 25.77 10.54
CA MET A 1 -18.10 24.55 11.13
C MET A 1 -19.20 24.03 10.22
N SER A 2 -18.90 23.07 9.34
CA SER A 2 -19.92 22.31 8.61
C SER A 2 -19.38 20.89 8.44
N ARG A 3 -19.89 19.95 9.25
CA ARG A 3 -19.57 18.53 9.17
C ARG A 3 -20.43 17.91 8.06
N ASP A 4 -19.75 17.42 7.02
CA ASP A 4 -20.34 16.71 5.89
C ASP A 4 -20.98 15.39 6.36
N ARG A 5 -22.31 15.28 6.21
CA ARG A 5 -23.14 14.12 6.58
C ARG A 5 -23.13 13.03 5.49
N ARG A 6 -22.00 12.78 4.84
CA ARG A 6 -21.85 11.78 3.75
C ARG A 6 -20.95 10.58 4.06
N GLY A 7 -20.64 10.34 5.34
CA GLY A 7 -19.82 9.19 5.76
C GLY A 7 -20.61 7.99 6.33
N VAL A 8 -21.78 8.22 6.92
CA VAL A 8 -22.43 7.21 7.77
C VAL A 8 -23.11 6.08 6.98
N GLY A 9 -23.57 6.35 5.75
CA GLY A 9 -24.27 5.35 4.93
C GLY A 9 -23.38 4.17 4.49
N ARG A 10 -22.11 4.44 4.15
CA ARG A 10 -21.17 3.38 3.71
C ARG A 10 -20.62 2.57 4.88
N GLU A 11 -20.46 3.21 6.04
CA GLU A 11 -19.98 2.56 7.27
C GLU A 11 -20.96 1.48 7.76
N VAL A 12 -22.27 1.77 7.72
CA VAL A 12 -23.32 0.83 8.13
C VAL A 12 -23.47 -0.32 7.13
N GLU A 13 -23.32 -0.07 5.83
CA GLU A 13 -23.31 -1.13 4.82
C GLU A 13 -22.06 -2.03 4.93
N ARG A 14 -20.92 -1.45 5.30
CA ARG A 14 -19.65 -2.16 5.53
C ARG A 14 -19.72 -3.07 6.75
N LEU A 15 -20.33 -2.61 7.84
CA LEU A 15 -20.56 -3.41 9.06
C LEU A 15 -21.54 -4.58 8.82
N LEU A 16 -22.52 -4.42 7.93
CA LEU A 16 -23.42 -5.51 7.53
C LEU A 16 -22.75 -6.52 6.59
N ARG A 17 -21.73 -6.11 5.82
CA ARG A 17 -20.96 -6.97 4.91
C ARG A 17 -19.85 -7.76 5.63
N ASP A 18 -19.31 -7.22 6.72
CA ASP A 18 -18.23 -7.81 7.52
C ASP A 18 -18.72 -8.78 8.62
N GLY A 19 -20.02 -9.00 8.74
CA GLY A 19 -20.61 -9.76 9.86
C GLY A 19 -20.37 -11.28 9.86
N VAL A 20 -19.86 -11.88 8.79
CA VAL A 20 -19.50 -13.32 8.77
C VAL A 20 -18.33 -13.52 7.82
N GLU A 21 -17.12 -13.72 8.35
CA GLU A 21 -16.03 -14.33 7.58
C GLU A 21 -16.45 -15.74 7.19
N ALA A 22 -17.09 -15.88 6.04
CA ALA A 22 -17.27 -17.19 5.43
C ALA A 22 -15.87 -17.69 4.99
N PRO A 23 -15.44 -18.90 5.41
CA PRO A 23 -14.29 -19.56 4.83
C PRO A 23 -14.42 -19.55 3.29
N GLY A 24 -13.38 -19.08 2.58
CA GLY A 24 -13.38 -18.94 1.12
C GLY A 24 -13.68 -17.53 0.58
N GLY A 25 -13.89 -16.51 1.43
CA GLY A 25 -14.11 -15.13 0.99
C GLY A 25 -12.95 -14.53 0.19
N HIS A 26 -11.70 -14.75 0.62
CA HIS A 26 -10.51 -14.23 -0.05
C HIS A 26 -10.31 -14.87 -1.42
N ALA A 27 -10.41 -16.20 -1.50
CA ALA A 27 -10.28 -16.93 -2.74
C ALA A 27 -11.35 -16.53 -3.77
N ARG A 28 -12.60 -16.34 -3.33
CA ARG A 28 -13.68 -15.90 -4.21
C ARG A 28 -13.47 -14.48 -4.76
N LEU A 29 -13.08 -13.52 -3.91
CA LEU A 29 -12.80 -12.16 -4.34
C LEU A 29 -11.61 -12.13 -5.32
N LEU A 30 -10.55 -12.87 -5.01
CA LEU A 30 -9.38 -12.97 -5.86
C LEU A 30 -9.71 -13.60 -7.22
N HIS A 31 -10.52 -14.67 -7.23
CA HIS A 31 -10.98 -15.31 -8.46
C HIS A 31 -11.77 -14.32 -9.34
N ARG A 32 -12.81 -13.68 -8.80
CA ARG A 32 -13.62 -12.69 -9.53
C ARG A 32 -12.75 -11.60 -10.14
N TYR A 33 -11.83 -11.05 -9.36
CA TYR A 33 -10.93 -10.04 -9.86
C TYR A 33 -10.01 -10.55 -10.99
N LEU A 34 -9.35 -11.70 -10.81
CA LEU A 34 -8.33 -12.18 -11.75
C LEU A 34 -8.91 -12.83 -13.02
N ALA A 35 -10.06 -13.49 -12.92
CA ALA A 35 -10.71 -14.19 -14.02
C ALA A 35 -11.71 -13.30 -14.76
N GLU A 36 -12.52 -12.54 -14.04
CA GLU A 36 -13.65 -11.77 -14.59
C GLU A 36 -13.32 -10.27 -14.73
N ARG A 37 -12.16 -9.83 -14.22
CA ARG A 37 -11.77 -8.41 -14.17
C ARG A 37 -12.77 -7.54 -13.40
N ASP A 38 -13.39 -8.14 -12.39
CA ASP A 38 -14.37 -7.48 -11.53
C ASP A 38 -13.70 -6.42 -10.64
N GLU A 39 -13.93 -5.15 -10.95
CA GLU A 39 -13.38 -4.02 -10.22
C GLU A 39 -13.95 -3.91 -8.79
N ALA A 40 -15.21 -4.29 -8.58
CA ALA A 40 -15.81 -4.29 -7.25
C ALA A 40 -15.19 -5.37 -6.34
N ALA A 41 -14.74 -6.48 -6.92
CA ALA A 41 -13.96 -7.48 -6.20
C ALA A 41 -12.56 -6.95 -5.81
N PHE A 42 -11.92 -6.15 -6.67
CA PHE A 42 -10.66 -5.48 -6.35
C PHE A 42 -10.84 -4.45 -5.21
N GLU A 43 -11.88 -3.62 -5.28
CA GLU A 43 -12.22 -2.66 -4.23
C GLU A 43 -12.42 -3.36 -2.89
N ALA A 44 -13.16 -4.48 -2.86
CA ALA A 44 -13.35 -5.26 -1.65
C ALA A 44 -12.04 -5.86 -1.08
N ILE A 45 -11.10 -6.26 -1.96
CA ILE A 45 -9.76 -6.70 -1.56
C ILE A 45 -8.99 -5.54 -0.92
N VAL A 46 -9.01 -4.36 -1.54
CA VAL A 46 -8.34 -3.16 -1.03
C VAL A 46 -8.97 -2.73 0.30
N ASP A 47 -10.28 -2.73 0.43
CA ASP A 47 -10.98 -2.35 1.67
C ASP A 47 -10.65 -3.26 2.84
N ARG A 48 -10.50 -4.57 2.57
CA ARG A 48 -10.20 -5.57 3.59
C ARG A 48 -8.72 -5.58 3.97
N HIS A 49 -7.83 -5.54 2.98
CA HIS A 49 -6.39 -5.70 3.20
C HIS A 49 -5.63 -4.37 3.27
N GLY A 50 -6.27 -3.26 2.93
CA GLY A 50 -5.68 -1.94 2.92
C GLY A 50 -5.19 -1.48 4.29
N PRO A 51 -6.03 -1.48 5.34
CA PRO A 51 -5.60 -1.08 6.68
C PRO A 51 -4.36 -1.82 7.21
N PRO A 52 -4.28 -3.18 7.18
CA PRO A 52 -3.07 -3.87 7.64
C PRO A 52 -1.84 -3.62 6.75
N VAL A 53 -2.00 -3.47 5.43
CA VAL A 53 -0.90 -3.12 4.51
C VAL A 53 -0.37 -1.72 4.81
N LEU A 54 -1.27 -0.74 5.00
CA LEU A 54 -0.90 0.64 5.32
C LEU A 54 -0.18 0.73 6.67
N ALA A 55 -0.66 0.00 7.68
CA ALA A 55 0.00 -0.10 8.98
C ALA A 55 1.42 -0.67 8.85
N LEU A 56 1.63 -1.68 8.00
CA LEU A 56 2.95 -2.23 7.75
C LEU A 56 3.89 -1.24 7.08
N CYS A 57 3.44 -0.52 6.04
CA CYS A 57 4.24 0.49 5.35
C CYS A 57 4.71 1.59 6.32
N ARG A 58 3.81 2.08 7.18
CA ARG A 58 4.10 3.08 8.23
C ARG A 58 5.14 2.63 9.26
N ARG A 59 5.32 1.31 9.45
CA ARG A 59 6.36 0.78 10.36
C ARG A 59 7.77 1.02 9.84
N TYR A 60 7.95 1.11 8.52
CA TYR A 60 9.27 1.20 7.90
C TYR A 60 9.56 2.55 7.25
N LEU A 61 8.52 3.30 6.89
CA LEU A 61 8.60 4.58 6.18
C LEU A 61 8.03 5.68 7.07
N ARG A 62 8.69 6.85 7.05
CA ARG A 62 8.30 8.01 7.88
C ARG A 62 7.60 9.09 7.06
N ASP A 63 7.98 9.26 5.81
CA ASP A 63 7.36 10.23 4.91
C ASP A 63 5.97 9.72 4.47
N PRO A 64 4.91 10.52 4.61
CA PRO A 64 3.57 10.14 4.17
C PRO A 64 3.49 9.76 2.69
N ALA A 65 4.25 10.44 1.81
CA ALA A 65 4.27 10.14 0.38
C ALA A 65 4.96 8.80 0.10
N ASP A 66 6.09 8.51 0.74
CA ASP A 66 6.74 7.19 0.60
C ASP A 66 5.82 6.05 1.10
N VAL A 67 5.05 6.30 2.18
CA VAL A 67 4.06 5.34 2.70
C VAL A 67 2.95 5.09 1.68
N GLU A 68 2.40 6.14 1.08
CA GLU A 68 1.36 6.05 0.06
C GLU A 68 1.87 5.32 -1.19
N ASP A 69 3.07 5.65 -1.68
CA ASP A 69 3.71 5.00 -2.81
C ASP A 69 3.92 3.50 -2.55
N ALA A 70 4.38 3.13 -1.36
CA ALA A 70 4.57 1.74 -0.99
C ALA A 70 3.24 0.96 -0.91
N PHE A 71 2.19 1.61 -0.41
CA PHE A 71 0.84 1.07 -0.39
C PHE A 71 0.33 0.83 -1.81
N GLN A 72 0.37 1.85 -2.67
CA GLN A 72 -0.06 1.76 -4.07
C GLN A 72 0.75 0.71 -4.83
N ALA A 73 2.07 0.68 -4.66
CA ALA A 73 2.95 -0.30 -5.29
C ALA A 73 2.61 -1.75 -4.88
N THR A 74 2.16 -1.98 -3.64
CA THR A 74 1.73 -3.30 -3.16
C THR A 74 0.54 -3.81 -3.97
N PHE A 75 -0.51 -2.99 -4.13
CA PHE A 75 -1.68 -3.38 -4.90
C PHE A 75 -1.44 -3.38 -6.41
N LEU A 76 -0.53 -2.55 -6.92
CA LEU A 76 -0.05 -2.66 -8.30
C LEU A 76 0.67 -3.99 -8.56
N VAL A 77 1.40 -4.53 -7.56
CA VAL A 77 1.99 -5.86 -7.66
C VAL A 77 0.92 -6.95 -7.64
N LEU A 78 -0.17 -6.79 -6.88
CA LEU A 78 -1.34 -7.68 -6.98
C LEU A 78 -1.94 -7.69 -8.40
N VAL A 79 -2.14 -6.54 -9.01
CA VAL A 79 -2.66 -6.43 -10.38
C VAL A 79 -1.78 -7.22 -11.37
N ARG A 80 -0.45 -7.08 -11.22
CA ARG A 80 0.53 -7.67 -12.15
C ARG A 80 0.81 -9.15 -11.89
N LYS A 81 0.81 -9.57 -10.62
CA LYS A 81 1.31 -10.88 -10.17
C LYS A 81 0.29 -11.71 -9.40
N GLY A 82 -0.93 -11.22 -9.17
CA GLY A 82 -1.96 -11.94 -8.43
C GLY A 82 -2.28 -13.32 -9.01
N ARG A 83 -2.14 -13.48 -10.34
CA ARG A 83 -2.28 -14.78 -11.03
C ARG A 83 -1.28 -15.86 -10.58
N THR A 84 -0.21 -15.48 -9.88
CA THR A 84 0.74 -16.46 -9.32
C THR A 84 0.26 -17.07 -7.99
N LEU A 85 -0.75 -16.49 -7.34
CA LEU A 85 -1.40 -17.12 -6.19
C LEU A 85 -2.28 -18.25 -6.69
N ARG A 86 -1.86 -19.48 -6.40
CA ARG A 86 -2.66 -20.69 -6.67
C ARG A 86 -3.67 -20.96 -5.55
N ASP A 87 -3.36 -20.48 -4.35
CA ASP A 87 -4.23 -20.55 -3.19
C ASP A 87 -4.69 -19.13 -2.85
N GLY A 88 -5.99 -18.89 -2.98
CA GLY A 88 -6.59 -17.60 -2.70
C GLY A 88 -6.72 -17.28 -1.22
N ASP A 89 -6.65 -18.29 -0.35
CA ASP A 89 -6.64 -18.09 1.11
C ASP A 89 -5.27 -17.57 1.59
N ALA A 90 -4.22 -17.73 0.77
CA ALA A 90 -2.92 -17.13 1.00
C ALA A 90 -2.83 -15.63 0.64
N LEU A 91 -3.91 -14.99 0.19
CA LEU A 91 -3.90 -13.59 -0.24
C LEU A 91 -3.38 -12.64 0.84
N SER A 92 -3.84 -12.81 2.08
CA SER A 92 -3.43 -11.96 3.21
C SER A 92 -1.93 -12.03 3.48
N SER A 93 -1.38 -13.24 3.59
CA SER A 93 0.05 -13.44 3.87
C SER A 93 0.92 -13.03 2.68
N TRP A 94 0.43 -13.23 1.46
CA TRP A 94 1.11 -12.77 0.25
C TRP A 94 1.18 -11.24 0.16
N LEU A 95 0.07 -10.54 0.39
CA LEU A 95 0.04 -9.07 0.39
C LEU A 95 0.96 -8.51 1.47
N TYR A 96 0.97 -9.10 2.67
CA TYR A 96 1.90 -8.72 3.73
C TYR A 96 3.36 -8.88 3.30
N GLY A 97 3.71 -10.01 2.68
CA GLY A 97 5.06 -10.27 2.17
C GLY A 97 5.48 -9.35 1.00
N VAL A 98 4.55 -8.94 0.15
CA VAL A 98 4.78 -7.92 -0.88
C VAL A 98 5.02 -6.56 -0.22
N ALA A 99 4.11 -6.12 0.65
CA ALA A 99 4.18 -4.84 1.34
C ALA A 99 5.48 -4.69 2.14
N TYR A 100 5.90 -5.74 2.86
CA TYR A 100 7.18 -5.76 3.56
C TYR A 100 8.36 -5.50 2.62
N ARG A 101 8.45 -6.24 1.50
CA ARG A 101 9.56 -6.10 0.54
C ARG A 101 9.56 -4.72 -0.11
N VAL A 102 8.39 -4.20 -0.46
CA VAL A 102 8.25 -2.85 -1.03
C VAL A 102 8.71 -1.80 -0.02
N ALA A 103 8.25 -1.88 1.23
CA ALA A 103 8.59 -0.90 2.27
C ALA A 103 10.08 -0.93 2.64
N ILE A 104 10.69 -2.12 2.74
CA ILE A 104 12.14 -2.24 3.00
C ILE A 104 12.96 -1.66 1.85
N ARG A 105 12.56 -1.92 0.60
CA ARG A 105 13.24 -1.36 -0.57
C ARG A 105 13.12 0.18 -0.59
N ALA A 106 11.92 0.71 -0.42
CA ALA A 106 11.69 2.15 -0.36
C ALA A 106 12.51 2.81 0.75
N ARG A 107 12.59 2.20 1.93
CA ARG A 107 13.44 2.67 3.03
C ARG A 107 14.90 2.74 2.63
N ALA A 108 15.42 1.70 1.96
CA ALA A 108 16.79 1.69 1.49
C ALA A 108 17.05 2.80 0.45
N ASP A 109 16.09 3.05 -0.44
CA ASP A 109 16.18 4.11 -1.45
C ASP A 109 16.19 5.50 -0.79
N VAL A 110 15.35 5.75 0.23
CA VAL A 110 15.35 6.98 1.04
C VAL A 110 16.70 7.21 1.71
N LEU A 111 17.27 6.19 2.35
CA LEU A 111 18.58 6.31 3.02
C LEU A 111 19.69 6.63 2.03
N ARG A 112 19.66 6.05 0.82
CA ARG A 112 20.63 6.37 -0.24
C ARG A 112 20.47 7.79 -0.77
N ARG A 113 19.24 8.30 -0.92
CA ARG A 113 18.98 9.70 -1.33
C ARG A 113 19.60 10.68 -0.33
N ARG A 114 19.32 10.49 0.96
CA ARG A 114 19.87 11.33 2.04
C ARG A 114 21.40 11.33 2.10
N ALA A 115 22.03 10.18 1.84
CA ALA A 115 23.48 10.09 1.82
C ALA A 115 24.11 10.91 0.68
N ARG A 116 23.44 11.02 -0.48
CA ARG A 116 23.91 11.84 -1.61
C ARG A 116 23.68 13.33 -1.37
N GLU A 117 22.51 13.69 -0.84
CA GLU A 117 22.17 15.07 -0.48
C GLU A 117 23.12 15.64 0.60
N GLY A 118 23.59 14.80 1.53
CA GLY A 118 24.57 15.19 2.55
C GLY A 118 26.00 15.39 2.02
N ASP A 119 26.36 14.74 0.91
CA ASP A 119 27.70 14.85 0.29
C ASP A 119 27.81 16.10 -0.62
N GLU A 120 26.70 16.45 -1.28
CA GLU A 120 26.59 17.65 -2.15
C GLU A 120 26.53 18.97 -1.35
N GLY A 121 26.18 18.93 -0.06
CA GLY A 121 26.14 20.11 0.83
C GLY A 121 27.51 20.58 1.33
N GLU A 122 28.55 19.75 1.25
CA GLU A 122 29.90 20.04 1.78
C GLU A 122 30.84 20.61 0.67
N THR A 123 30.49 20.49 -0.61
CA THR A 123 31.35 20.90 -1.74
C THR A 123 30.82 22.14 -2.48
N SER A 124 30.51 23.21 -1.75
CA SER A 124 30.51 24.55 -2.35
C SER A 124 31.83 25.25 -1.98
N PRO A 125 32.81 25.38 -2.89
CA PRO A 125 34.01 26.15 -2.60
C PRO A 125 33.63 27.62 -2.31
N PRO A 126 34.33 28.31 -1.38
CA PRO A 126 34.04 29.72 -1.11
C PRO A 126 34.29 30.52 -2.39
N MET A 127 33.22 31.03 -2.97
CA MET A 127 33.28 31.99 -4.07
C MET A 127 34.00 33.25 -3.56
N SER A 128 35.30 33.36 -3.81
CA SER A 128 36.06 34.59 -3.60
C SER A 128 35.69 35.58 -4.68
N HIS A 129 34.65 36.38 -4.43
CA HIS A 129 34.47 37.64 -5.14
C HIS A 129 35.36 38.69 -4.47
N THR A 130 36.63 38.72 -4.88
CA THR A 130 37.52 39.85 -4.66
C THR A 130 37.13 40.93 -5.67
N TRP A 131 36.68 42.08 -5.18
CA TRP A 131 36.45 43.30 -5.96
C TRP A 131 37.77 44.06 -6.15
#